data_AF-A0A7V9K0S6-F1
#
_entry.id   AF-A0A7V9K0S6-F1
#
_cell.length_a   1.000
_cell.length_b   1.000
_cell.length_c   1.000
_cell.angle_alpha   90.00
_cell.angle_beta   90.00
_cell.angle_gamma   90.00
#
_symmetry.space_group_name_H-M   'P 1'
#
loop_
_entity.id
_entity.type
_entity.pdbx_description
1 polymer ?
#
loop_
_entity_poly.entity_id
_entity_poly.type
_entity_poly.pdbx_seq_one_letter_code
_entity_poly.pdbx_strand_id
1 'polypeptide(L)'
;MDKLPVLLIQTVLRLGNLDFIKYILVSDNEIKASNETKEKRLKIPITEAGHLTATGICIVYHLDYKTIDFDEINSPTKGNGQKMVECVLKDFPKDWQAGIFMDWSGGFWNKMKEKYKAVSWLDD
;
A
#
# COMPACT_ATOMS: atom_id res chain seq x y z
N MET A 1 21.31 8.61 3.15
CA MET A 1 20.13 7.81 2.78
C MET A 1 20.62 6.41 2.53
N ASP A 2 20.32 5.48 3.41
CA ASP A 2 20.57 4.07 3.14
C ASP A 2 19.78 3.63 1.92
N LYS A 3 20.32 2.67 1.16
CA LYS A 3 19.63 2.20 -0.05
C LYS A 3 18.30 1.55 0.34
N LEU A 4 17.22 2.00 -0.29
CA LEU A 4 15.90 1.41 -0.11
C LEU A 4 15.97 -0.10 -0.39
N PRO A 5 15.41 -0.97 0.47
CA PRO A 5 15.36 -2.41 0.23
C PRO A 5 14.77 -2.76 -1.14
N VAL A 6 15.24 -3.86 -1.73
CA VAL A 6 14.75 -4.38 -3.02
C VAL A 6 13.23 -4.58 -3.00
N LEU A 7 12.67 -5.05 -1.87
CA LEU A 7 11.23 -5.19 -1.68
C LEU A 7 10.48 -3.89 -1.98
N LEU A 8 10.91 -2.78 -1.38
CA LEU A 8 10.23 -1.49 -1.50
C LEU A 8 10.42 -0.89 -2.91
N ILE A 9 11.61 -1.06 -3.52
CA ILE A 9 11.83 -0.67 -4.92
C ILE A 9 10.86 -1.42 -5.84
N GLN A 10 10.73 -2.73 -5.68
CA GLN A 10 9.83 -3.54 -6.50
C GLN A 10 8.36 -3.18 -6.26
N THR A 11 7.97 -2.86 -5.03
CA THR A 11 6.63 -2.35 -4.72
C THR A 11 6.34 -1.05 -5.47
N VAL A 12 7.26 -0.08 -5.45
CA VAL A 12 7.12 1.19 -6.20
C VAL A 12 6.96 0.93 -7.70
N LEU A 13 7.80 0.07 -8.29
CA LEU A 13 7.73 -0.26 -9.72
C LEU A 13 6.40 -0.96 -10.08
N ARG A 14 5.93 -1.89 -9.26
CA ARG A 14 4.67 -2.59 -9.48
C ARG A 14 3.47 -1.66 -9.37
N LEU A 15 3.45 -0.78 -8.36
CA LEU A 15 2.42 0.25 -8.23
C LEU A 15 2.43 1.20 -9.43
N GLY A 16 3.61 1.60 -9.90
CA GLY A 16 3.75 2.48 -11.07
C GLY A 16 3.33 1.84 -12.40
N ASN A 17 3.24 0.51 -12.45
CA ASN A 17 2.75 -0.24 -13.62
C ASN A 17 1.23 -0.44 -13.62
N LEU A 18 0.52 -0.02 -12.57
CA LEU A 18 -0.94 -0.01 -12.56
C LEU A 18 -1.42 1.19 -13.39
N ASP A 19 -2.22 0.92 -14.43
CA ASP A 19 -2.74 1.91 -15.39
C ASP A 19 -3.52 3.07 -14.75
N PHE A 20 -4.08 2.87 -13.56
CA PHE A 20 -4.78 3.90 -12.81
C PHE A 20 -3.90 4.72 -11.86
N ILE A 21 -2.70 4.26 -11.49
CA ILE A 21 -1.79 5.01 -10.60
C ILE A 21 -1.02 6.04 -11.42
N LYS A 22 -1.01 7.30 -10.94
CA LYS A 22 -0.37 8.42 -11.65
C LYS A 22 0.72 9.10 -10.84
N TYR A 23 0.63 9.02 -9.51
CA TYR A 23 1.51 9.70 -8.59
C TYR A 23 2.00 8.70 -7.56
N ILE A 24 3.32 8.68 -7.35
CA ILE A 24 3.96 7.92 -6.27
C ILE A 24 4.87 8.88 -5.52
N LEU A 25 4.68 8.95 -4.22
CA LEU A 25 5.55 9.63 -3.27
C LEU A 25 6.26 8.56 -2.44
N VAL A 26 7.59 8.65 -2.37
CA VAL A 26 8.44 7.79 -1.55
C VAL A 26 9.13 8.69 -0.54
N SER A 27 8.93 8.42 0.76
CA SER A 27 9.63 9.08 1.86
C SER A 27 10.53 8.08 2.60
N ASP A 28 11.15 8.53 3.69
CA ASP A 28 12.03 7.71 4.53
C ASP A 28 11.31 6.51 5.21
N ASN A 29 9.99 6.58 5.37
CA ASN A 29 9.21 5.55 6.06
C ASN A 29 7.85 5.23 5.39
N GLU A 30 7.49 5.87 4.28
CA GLU A 30 6.21 5.66 3.64
C GLU A 30 6.31 5.59 2.11
N ILE A 31 5.41 4.82 1.50
CA ILE A 31 5.12 4.88 0.07
C ILE A 31 3.64 5.19 -0.09
N LYS A 32 3.33 6.32 -0.73
CA LYS A 32 1.97 6.70 -1.13
C LYS A 32 1.84 6.64 -2.63
N ALA A 33 0.80 5.97 -3.12
CA ALA A 33 0.51 5.90 -4.54
C ALA A 33 -0.97 6.19 -4.79
N SER A 34 -1.29 7.00 -5.80
CA SER A 34 -2.68 7.32 -6.15
C SER A 34 -2.85 7.79 -7.59
N ASN A 35 -4.10 7.78 -8.07
CA ASN A 35 -4.52 8.45 -9.30
C ASN A 35 -4.69 9.97 -9.14
N GLU A 36 -4.77 10.48 -7.90
CA GLU A 36 -5.07 11.86 -7.54
C GLU A 36 -4.13 12.38 -6.45
N THR A 37 -3.97 13.71 -6.34
CA THR A 37 -3.15 14.36 -5.31
C THR A 37 -3.91 15.48 -4.60
N LYS A 38 -3.62 15.72 -3.33
CA LYS A 38 -4.06 16.92 -2.59
C LYS A 38 -3.37 18.15 -3.17
N GLU A 39 -4.13 19.20 -3.49
CA GLU A 39 -3.65 20.51 -3.97
C GLU A 39 -2.65 20.49 -5.16
N LYS A 40 -2.34 21.68 -5.73
CA LYS A 40 -1.48 21.77 -6.94
C LYS A 40 0.02 21.86 -6.64
N ARG A 41 0.42 22.34 -5.46
CA ARG A 41 1.84 22.69 -5.20
C ARG A 41 2.64 21.52 -4.63
N LEU A 42 2.07 20.81 -3.65
CA LEU A 42 2.63 19.60 -3.09
C LEU A 42 1.81 18.43 -3.61
N LYS A 43 2.32 17.67 -4.59
CA LYS A 43 1.63 16.55 -5.24
C LYS A 43 1.53 15.33 -4.30
N ILE A 44 0.85 15.49 -3.15
CA ILE A 44 0.70 14.44 -2.14
C ILE A 44 -0.41 13.49 -2.60
N PRO A 45 -0.13 12.20 -2.87
CA PRO A 45 -1.15 11.25 -3.33
C PRO A 45 -2.32 11.10 -2.32
N ILE A 46 -3.56 11.01 -2.81
CA ILE A 46 -4.75 10.82 -1.96
C ILE A 46 -4.99 9.32 -1.72
N THR A 47 -4.99 8.90 -0.46
CA THR A 47 -5.10 7.51 -0.03
C THR A 47 -6.21 7.27 1.01
N GLU A 48 -6.77 8.36 1.55
CA GLU A 48 -7.80 8.37 2.60
C GLU A 48 -9.06 7.59 2.19
N ALA A 49 -9.53 6.73 3.10
CA ALA A 49 -10.74 5.95 2.90
C ALA A 49 -11.98 6.84 2.73
N GLY A 50 -12.88 6.41 1.85
CA GLY A 50 -14.15 7.11 1.58
C GLY A 50 -14.05 8.22 0.53
N HIS A 51 -12.88 8.51 -0.03
CA HIS A 51 -12.76 9.46 -1.13
C HIS A 51 -13.49 8.94 -2.38
N LEU A 52 -14.31 9.79 -3.01
CA LEU A 52 -15.27 9.36 -4.03
C LEU A 52 -14.62 8.88 -5.34
N THR A 53 -13.45 9.43 -5.68
CA THR A 53 -12.79 9.19 -6.99
C THR A 53 -11.36 8.67 -6.89
N ALA A 54 -10.74 8.82 -5.71
CA ALA A 54 -9.31 8.55 -5.58
C ALA A 54 -9.10 7.05 -5.44
N THR A 55 -8.18 6.48 -6.20
CA THR A 55 -7.73 5.09 -6.06
C THR A 55 -6.28 5.16 -5.62
N GLY A 56 -6.03 4.83 -4.36
CA GLY A 56 -4.70 4.96 -3.78
C GLY A 56 -4.46 4.07 -2.56
N ILE A 57 -3.17 3.91 -2.24
CA ILE A 57 -2.65 3.12 -1.13
C ILE A 57 -1.50 3.87 -0.46
N CYS A 58 -1.52 3.89 0.86
CA CYS A 58 -0.43 4.31 1.72
C CYS A 58 0.10 3.07 2.45
N ILE A 59 1.39 2.81 2.33
CA ILE A 59 2.08 1.86 3.20
C ILE A 59 3.13 2.58 4.02
N VAL A 60 3.21 2.23 5.29
CA VAL A 60 4.30 2.64 6.20
C VAL A 60 5.20 1.43 6.38
N TYR A 61 6.51 1.63 6.41
CA TYR A 61 7.47 0.55 6.55
C TYR A 61 8.50 0.85 7.65
N HIS A 62 8.88 -0.20 8.37
CA HIS A 62 9.89 -0.13 9.41
C HIS A 62 11.00 -1.13 9.09
N LEU A 63 12.17 -0.63 8.69
CA LEU A 63 13.27 -1.48 8.23
C LEU A 63 13.88 -2.34 9.35
N ASP A 64 14.00 -1.79 10.55
CA ASP A 64 14.56 -2.48 11.72
C ASP A 64 13.64 -3.61 12.21
N TYR A 65 12.32 -3.38 12.13
CA TYR A 65 11.30 -4.36 12.52
C TYR A 65 10.86 -5.26 11.36
N LYS A 66 11.28 -4.96 10.12
CA LYS A 66 10.87 -5.63 8.89
C LYS A 66 9.35 -5.73 8.75
N THR A 67 8.67 -4.62 9.01
CA THR A 67 7.21 -4.54 8.86
C THR A 67 6.81 -3.62 7.71
N ILE A 68 5.69 -3.95 7.07
CA ILE A 68 4.94 -3.06 6.19
C ILE A 68 3.51 -3.01 6.70
N ASP A 69 3.06 -1.83 7.09
CA ASP A 69 1.71 -1.58 7.55
C ASP A 69 0.90 -0.92 6.43
N PHE A 70 -0.24 -1.51 6.11
CA PHE A 70 -1.25 -0.87 5.28
C PHE A 70 -1.97 0.19 6.10
N ASP A 71 -1.47 1.42 5.98
CA ASP A 71 -1.93 2.59 6.75
C ASP A 71 -3.26 3.12 6.19
N GLU A 72 -3.31 3.35 4.88
CA GLU A 72 -4.54 3.79 4.20
C GLU A 72 -4.74 3.07 2.87
N ILE A 73 -5.99 2.83 2.52
CA ILE A 73 -6.36 2.36 1.19
C ILE A 73 -7.73 2.91 0.80
N ASN A 74 -7.85 3.40 -0.42
CA ASN A 74 -9.12 3.81 -0.99
C ASN A 74 -9.25 3.36 -2.44
N SER A 75 -10.45 2.90 -2.80
CA SER A 75 -10.72 2.35 -4.12
C SER A 75 -12.22 2.38 -4.42
N PRO A 76 -12.74 3.43 -5.09
CA PRO A 76 -14.15 3.48 -5.50
C PRO A 76 -14.47 2.44 -6.58
N THR A 77 -13.48 2.01 -7.35
CA THR A 77 -13.64 0.94 -8.35
C THR A 77 -13.32 -0.43 -7.75
N LYS A 78 -14.28 -1.35 -7.80
CA LYS A 78 -14.10 -2.73 -7.31
C LYS A 78 -12.89 -3.40 -7.97
N GLY A 79 -12.06 -4.04 -7.15
CA GLY A 79 -10.88 -4.80 -7.60
C GLY A 79 -9.57 -4.01 -7.63
N ASN A 80 -9.59 -2.67 -7.71
CA ASN A 80 -8.35 -1.89 -7.72
C ASN A 80 -7.61 -1.95 -6.36
N GLY A 81 -8.35 -1.91 -5.25
CA GLY A 81 -7.77 -2.14 -3.91
C GLY A 81 -6.99 -3.46 -3.81
N GLN A 82 -7.56 -4.56 -4.32
CA GLN A 82 -6.86 -5.85 -4.36
C GLN A 82 -5.60 -5.81 -5.22
N LYS A 83 -5.64 -5.16 -6.38
CA LYS A 83 -4.45 -5.02 -7.26
C LYS A 83 -3.32 -4.25 -6.56
N MET A 84 -3.65 -3.20 -5.80
CA MET A 84 -2.67 -2.43 -5.03
C MET A 84 -2.04 -3.29 -3.92
N VAL A 85 -2.85 -4.03 -3.15
CA VAL A 85 -2.34 -4.96 -2.13
C VAL A 85 -1.46 -6.05 -2.75
N GLU A 86 -1.86 -6.60 -3.90
CA GLU A 86 -1.07 -7.57 -4.65
C GLU A 86 0.30 -7.02 -5.06
N CYS A 87 0.38 -5.74 -5.46
CA CYS A 87 1.66 -5.11 -5.78
C CYS A 87 2.60 -5.01 -4.57
N VAL A 88 2.05 -4.85 -3.37
CA VAL A 88 2.85 -4.80 -2.12
C VAL A 88 3.28 -6.20 -1.71
N LEU A 89 2.36 -7.17 -1.72
CA LEU A 89 2.59 -8.53 -1.21
C LEU A 89 3.25 -9.48 -2.23
N LYS A 90 3.43 -9.07 -3.48
CA LYS A 90 4.12 -9.89 -4.47
C LYS A 90 5.59 -10.06 -4.09
N ASP A 91 6.01 -11.33 -3.99
CA ASP A 91 7.35 -11.74 -3.54
C ASP A 91 7.68 -11.22 -2.13
N PHE A 92 6.66 -11.12 -1.26
CA PHE A 92 6.83 -10.66 0.11
C PHE A 92 7.80 -11.58 0.88
N PRO A 93 8.86 -11.06 1.49
CA PRO A 93 9.85 -11.89 2.18
C PRO A 93 9.24 -12.59 3.39
N LYS A 94 9.70 -13.82 3.65
CA LYS A 94 9.22 -14.64 4.78
C LYS A 94 9.61 -14.10 6.16
N ASP A 95 10.65 -13.28 6.21
CA ASP A 95 11.16 -12.63 7.42
C ASP A 95 10.58 -11.22 7.62
N TRP A 96 9.61 -10.83 6.80
CA TRP A 96 8.84 -9.59 6.95
C TRP A 96 7.42 -9.89 7.40
N GLN A 97 6.79 -8.91 8.04
CA GLN A 97 5.40 -8.99 8.46
C GLN A 97 4.57 -7.88 7.83
N ALA A 98 3.31 -8.18 7.53
CA ALA A 98 2.35 -7.22 7.02
C ALA A 98 1.32 -6.89 8.10
N GLY A 99 1.14 -5.61 8.42
CA GLY A 99 0.12 -5.13 9.35
C GLY A 99 -0.98 -4.35 8.65
N ILE A 100 -2.12 -4.19 9.33
CA ILE A 100 -3.19 -3.30 8.92
C ILE A 100 -3.35 -2.30 10.06
N PHE A 101 -3.06 -1.03 9.82
CA PHE A 101 -3.09 -0.04 10.91
C PHE A 101 -4.51 0.18 11.43
N MET A 102 -5.50 0.25 10.51
CA MET A 102 -6.91 0.33 10.88
C MET A 102 -7.82 -0.24 9.76
N ASP A 103 -8.80 -1.08 10.12
CA ASP A 103 -9.76 -1.63 9.16
C ASP A 103 -11.08 -0.84 9.14
N TRP A 104 -11.25 0.03 8.13
CA TRP A 104 -12.52 0.69 7.79
C TRP A 104 -13.16 0.13 6.52
N SER A 105 -12.69 -1.03 6.06
CA SER A 105 -12.95 -1.56 4.73
C SER A 105 -14.18 -2.48 4.65
N GLY A 106 -14.83 -2.76 5.80
CA GLY A 106 -16.01 -3.63 5.86
C GLY A 106 -15.68 -5.09 5.53
N GLY A 107 -14.53 -5.59 5.96
CA GLY A 107 -14.10 -6.99 5.77
C GLY A 107 -13.36 -7.25 4.46
N PHE A 108 -12.89 -6.21 3.75
CA PHE A 108 -11.97 -6.40 2.62
C PHE A 108 -10.65 -7.03 3.08
N TRP A 109 -10.11 -6.60 4.23
CA TRP A 109 -8.86 -7.15 4.75
C TRP A 109 -8.96 -8.62 5.16
N ASN A 110 -10.12 -9.08 5.67
CA ASN A 110 -10.37 -10.51 5.90
C ASN A 110 -10.17 -11.34 4.63
N LYS A 111 -10.65 -10.84 3.48
CA LYS A 111 -10.47 -11.50 2.18
C LYS A 111 -9.01 -11.47 1.72
N MET A 112 -8.28 -10.39 2.02
CA MET A 112 -6.86 -10.29 1.70
C MET A 112 -6.04 -11.26 2.55
N LYS A 113 -6.27 -11.33 3.86
CA LYS A 113 -5.64 -12.31 4.77
C LYS A 113 -5.92 -13.74 4.31
N GLU A 114 -7.16 -14.04 3.91
CA GLU A 114 -7.52 -15.35 3.38
C GLU A 114 -6.85 -15.67 2.03
N LYS A 115 -6.71 -14.69 1.13
CA LYS A 115 -6.04 -14.90 -0.16
C LYS A 115 -4.53 -15.08 0.00
N TYR A 116 -3.91 -14.36 0.93
CA TYR A 116 -2.47 -14.33 1.15
C TYR A 116 -2.07 -15.00 2.48
N LYS A 117 -2.52 -16.25 2.70
CA LYS A 117 -2.25 -17.00 3.95
C LYS A 117 -0.77 -17.28 4.23
N ALA A 118 0.08 -17.20 3.20
CA ALA A 118 1.52 -17.40 3.32
C ALA A 118 2.27 -16.16 3.83
N VAL A 119 1.62 -15.00 3.85
CA VAL A 119 2.18 -13.77 4.43
C VAL A 119 2.03 -13.86 5.95
N SER A 120 3.08 -13.50 6.68
CA SER A 120 3.00 -13.31 8.13
C SER A 120 2.26 -12.01 8.40
N TRP A 121 1.00 -12.12 8.82
CA TRP A 121 0.21 -10.97 9.21
C TRP A 121 0.47 -10.64 10.68
N LEU A 122 0.63 -9.36 11.00
CA LEU A 122 0.47 -8.89 12.37
C LEU A 122 -1.03 -8.99 12.68
N ASP A 123 -1.35 -9.80 13.67
CA ASP A 123 -2.70 -9.89 14.22
C ASP A 123 -2.80 -8.93 15.40
N ASP A 124 -3.93 -8.22 15.49
CA ASP A 124 -4.30 -7.40 16.64
C ASP A 124 -4.70 -8.26 17.84
#